data_AF-A0A6N2Y2T2-F1
#
_entry.id   AF-A0A6N2Y2T2-F1
#
_cell.length_a   1.000
_cell.length_b   1.000
_cell.length_c   1.000
_cell.angle_alpha   90.00
_cell.angle_beta   90.00
_cell.angle_gamma   90.00
#
_symmetry.space_group_name_H-M   'P 1'
#
loop_
_entity.id
_entity.type
_entity.pdbx_description
1 polymer ?
#
loop_
_entity_poly.entity_id
_entity_poly.type
_entity_poly.pdbx_seq_one_letter_code
_entity_poly.pdbx_strand_id
1 'polypeptide(L)'
;MNEIQYLKEFTRLYKENSHDKYNREVECHFFMHKENRTKITSDDYFLSCFPSAICGFGSRNTNFIYNCKLERLAKLIEGTHDVEKEELEELYTFWADENDKERLRRYYPNDIKELMPYDDFENDYYTAYPLYRLGGAYLDFEKLFDLGIDGLIHEIDSQPLNSFLRACKKSLIYLKELIKLYRDDAMDINPELAYTLNELLEHRPQNMKEAIQLMWIYVGVSEIRNYGRMDNQLARFLDDEQDAYKNIAEYFKVIRQRNTIYNGRIILGGEGRHDLEKANKICSIALKVMKDLHLTEPQLTLRWSKDMPDSIFDNAIDCIESGCSYPLLYNDTVNIKNIKESMNVSYKEAVDYVPLGCGEYVLDHKSIGSPNGIINLAKVLEGLVNDGKCMNLVVGATGKDRNNTIGGHKA
;
A
#
# COMPACT_ATOMS: atom_id res chain seq x y z
N MET A 1 18.15 17.30 -8.53
CA MET A 1 19.07 16.92 -7.43
C MET A 1 19.75 15.61 -7.79
N ASN A 2 21.05 15.42 -7.50
CA ASN A 2 21.69 14.11 -7.70
C ASN A 2 21.42 13.18 -6.48
N GLU A 3 21.79 11.90 -6.60
CA GLU A 3 21.46 10.88 -5.60
C GLU A 3 22.16 11.08 -4.25
N ILE A 4 23.42 11.54 -4.26
CA ILE A 4 24.20 11.82 -3.04
C ILE A 4 23.61 13.04 -2.30
N GLN A 5 23.30 14.11 -3.03
CA GLN A 5 22.65 15.30 -2.48
C GLN A 5 21.31 14.95 -1.86
N TYR A 6 20.51 14.12 -2.54
CA TYR A 6 19.23 13.64 -2.01
C TYR A 6 19.42 12.86 -0.71
N LEU A 7 20.38 11.92 -0.65
CA LEU A 7 20.65 11.12 0.55
C LEU A 7 21.08 12.01 1.73
N LYS A 8 22.00 12.95 1.48
CA LYS A 8 22.48 13.91 2.49
C LYS A 8 21.33 14.77 3.03
N GLU A 9 20.52 15.34 2.15
CA GLU A 9 19.42 16.22 2.52
C GLU A 9 18.29 15.47 3.25
N PHE A 10 17.93 14.28 2.77
CA PHE A 10 16.97 13.41 3.47
C PHE A 10 17.45 13.08 4.89
N THR A 11 18.74 12.73 5.03
CA THR A 11 19.34 12.42 6.34
C THR A 11 19.41 13.65 7.25
N ARG A 12 19.70 14.83 6.71
CA ARG A 12 19.69 16.10 7.44
C ARG A 12 18.29 16.37 8.01
N LEU A 13 17.25 16.32 7.16
CA LEU A 13 15.85 16.50 7.57
C LEU A 13 15.43 15.48 8.65
N TYR A 14 15.84 14.22 8.49
CA TYR A 14 15.60 13.18 9.49
C TYR A 14 16.21 13.54 10.85
N LYS A 15 17.49 13.95 10.88
CA LYS A 15 18.23 14.26 12.11
C LYS A 15 17.71 15.52 12.80
N GLU A 16 17.45 16.59 12.04
CA GLU A 16 16.95 17.87 12.58
C GLU A 16 15.58 17.73 13.27
N ASN A 17 14.73 16.84 12.75
CA ASN A 17 13.39 16.62 13.29
C ASN A 17 13.32 15.42 14.26
N SER A 18 14.46 14.87 14.71
CA SER A 18 14.50 13.70 15.61
C SER A 18 13.75 13.87 16.94
N HIS A 19 13.50 15.12 17.36
CA HIS A 19 12.76 15.45 18.58
C HIS A 19 11.22 15.30 18.45
N ASP A 20 10.68 15.30 17.23
CA ASP A 20 9.26 15.09 16.96
C ASP A 20 9.10 14.12 15.78
N LYS A 21 8.84 12.85 16.11
CA LYS A 21 8.69 11.78 15.12
C LYS A 21 7.60 12.08 14.08
N TYR A 22 6.51 12.76 14.47
CA TYR A 22 5.40 13.03 13.55
C TYR A 22 5.79 14.12 12.56
N ASN A 23 6.42 15.21 13.03
CA ASN A 23 6.90 16.25 12.12
C ASN A 23 8.02 15.72 11.21
N ARG A 24 8.92 14.89 11.74
CA ARG A 24 9.99 14.24 10.96
C ARG A 24 9.45 13.43 9.80
N GLU A 25 8.40 12.62 10.03
CA GLU A 25 7.76 11.85 8.97
C GLU A 25 7.22 12.76 7.87
N VAL A 26 6.50 13.81 8.23
CA VAL A 26 5.89 14.73 7.25
C VAL A 26 6.93 15.49 6.43
N GLU A 27 8.01 15.97 7.05
CA GLU A 27 9.10 16.68 6.36
C GLU A 27 9.84 15.76 5.38
N CYS A 28 10.28 14.58 5.86
CA CYS A 28 10.97 13.61 5.01
C CYS A 28 10.07 13.13 3.86
N HIS A 29 8.78 12.92 4.15
CA HIS A 29 7.82 12.43 3.17
C HIS A 29 7.54 13.45 2.06
N PHE A 30 7.34 14.72 2.42
CA PHE A 30 7.16 15.78 1.42
C PHE A 30 8.42 15.97 0.57
N PHE A 31 9.61 16.01 1.19
CA PHE A 31 10.87 16.07 0.47
C PHE A 31 11.02 14.91 -0.52
N MET A 32 10.73 13.67 -0.10
CA MET A 32 10.80 12.49 -0.94
C MET A 32 9.93 12.61 -2.19
N HIS A 33 8.64 12.95 -2.03
CA HIS A 33 7.72 13.07 -3.16
C HIS A 33 7.98 14.31 -4.02
N LYS A 34 8.46 15.41 -3.42
CA LYS A 34 8.80 16.64 -4.13
C LYS A 34 10.02 16.44 -5.03
N GLU A 35 11.11 15.88 -4.50
CA GLU A 35 12.36 15.78 -5.27
C GLU A 35 12.35 14.59 -6.23
N ASN A 36 11.51 13.58 -5.96
CA ASN A 36 11.25 12.48 -6.88
C ASN A 36 9.83 12.60 -7.43
N ARG A 37 9.47 13.73 -8.04
CA ARG A 37 8.26 13.77 -8.87
C ARG A 37 8.49 13.04 -10.19
N THR A 38 7.49 12.30 -10.65
CA THR A 38 7.58 11.68 -11.98
C THR A 38 7.47 12.75 -13.05
N LYS A 39 8.15 12.54 -14.18
CA LYS A 39 8.02 13.42 -15.34
C LYS A 39 6.66 13.22 -15.99
N ILE A 40 5.99 14.33 -16.27
CA ILE A 40 4.71 14.34 -16.98
C ILE A 40 4.96 14.22 -18.48
N THR A 41 4.08 13.50 -19.16
CA THR A 41 4.04 13.32 -20.60
C THR A 41 2.70 13.78 -21.16
N SER A 42 2.65 14.05 -22.46
CA SER A 42 1.41 14.43 -23.16
C SER A 42 0.35 13.32 -23.15
N ASP A 43 0.77 12.08 -22.92
CA ASP A 43 -0.09 10.89 -23.00
C ASP A 43 -0.66 10.47 -21.63
N ASP A 44 -0.21 11.11 -20.54
CA ASP A 44 -0.70 10.79 -19.19
C ASP A 44 -2.18 11.20 -19.04
N TYR A 45 -3.07 10.21 -18.90
CA TYR A 45 -4.47 10.46 -18.56
C TYR A 45 -4.65 10.75 -17.06
N PHE A 46 -3.96 9.98 -16.22
CA PHE A 46 -3.76 10.23 -14.80
C PHE A 46 -2.27 10.36 -14.52
N LEU A 47 -1.90 11.11 -13.47
CA LEU A 47 -0.50 11.24 -13.05
C LEU A 47 0.19 9.88 -12.87
N SER A 48 1.25 9.60 -13.63
CA SER A 48 2.11 8.45 -13.36
C SER A 48 2.94 8.73 -12.09
N CYS A 49 2.69 8.11 -10.94
CA CYS A 49 3.49 8.36 -9.72
C CYS A 49 4.46 7.19 -9.42
N PHE A 50 5.39 7.43 -8.48
CA PHE A 50 6.25 6.45 -7.77
C PHE A 50 7.66 6.11 -8.28
N PRO A 51 8.54 7.09 -8.37
CA PRO A 51 9.96 6.80 -8.48
C PRO A 51 10.53 6.17 -7.21
N SER A 52 11.59 5.40 -7.41
CA SER A 52 12.36 4.72 -6.36
C SER A 52 13.54 5.59 -5.94
N ALA A 53 13.52 6.11 -4.71
CA ALA A 53 14.66 6.80 -4.11
C ALA A 53 15.67 5.82 -3.48
N ILE A 54 16.90 6.30 -3.22
CA ILE A 54 17.91 5.55 -2.46
C ILE A 54 17.54 5.44 -0.97
N CYS A 55 16.93 6.48 -0.45
CA CYS A 55 16.45 6.56 0.92
C CYS A 55 15.06 7.18 0.93
N GLY A 56 14.20 6.73 1.82
CA GLY A 56 12.83 7.19 1.84
C GLY A 56 12.08 6.73 3.06
N PHE A 57 10.81 7.09 3.09
CA PHE A 57 9.84 6.67 4.07
C PHE A 57 8.65 6.11 3.30
N GLY A 58 8.27 4.86 3.55
CA GLY A 58 7.29 4.23 2.69
C GLY A 58 6.98 2.77 2.99
N SER A 59 5.88 2.28 2.41
CA SER A 59 5.38 0.91 2.46
C SER A 59 6.06 -0.02 1.44
N ARG A 60 6.89 0.51 0.53
CA ARG A 60 7.46 -0.24 -0.59
C ARG A 60 8.61 -1.16 -0.15
N ASN A 61 8.40 -2.46 -0.38
CA ASN A 61 9.30 -3.59 -0.11
C ASN A 61 9.60 -3.78 1.39
N THR A 62 8.70 -4.54 2.02
CA THR A 62 8.83 -5.23 3.32
C THR A 62 9.22 -4.42 4.56
N ASN A 63 9.59 -3.15 4.42
CA ASN A 63 10.07 -2.29 5.51
C ASN A 63 9.21 -1.02 5.52
N PHE A 64 8.21 -0.99 6.39
CA PHE A 64 7.20 0.08 6.50
C PHE A 64 7.72 1.39 7.10
N ILE A 65 9.04 1.57 7.08
CA ILE A 65 9.73 2.54 7.88
C ILE A 65 10.85 3.15 7.05
N TYR A 66 11.50 4.17 7.60
CA TYR A 66 12.69 4.77 7.01
C TYR A 66 13.62 3.67 6.52
N ASN A 67 13.89 3.70 5.23
CA ASN A 67 14.73 2.71 4.59
C ASN A 67 15.79 3.40 3.77
N CYS A 68 16.95 2.76 3.71
CA CYS A 68 18.01 3.10 2.80
C CYS A 68 18.42 1.83 2.07
N LYS A 69 18.55 1.91 0.74
CA LYS A 69 18.99 0.80 -0.10
C LYS A 69 20.50 0.63 0.07
N LEU A 70 20.90 -0.02 1.17
CA LEU A 70 22.32 -0.14 1.57
C LEU A 70 23.20 -0.74 0.47
N GLU A 71 22.71 -1.70 -0.32
CA GLU A 71 23.44 -2.24 -1.49
C GLU A 71 23.69 -1.18 -2.57
N ARG A 72 22.71 -0.29 -2.82
CA ARG A 72 22.85 0.81 -3.77
C ARG A 72 23.81 1.88 -3.22
N LEU A 73 23.77 2.15 -1.92
CA LEU A 73 24.71 3.05 -1.25
C LEU A 73 26.14 2.50 -1.28
N ALA A 74 26.35 1.20 -1.05
CA ALA A 74 27.67 0.57 -1.15
C ALA A 74 28.28 0.77 -2.54
N LYS A 75 27.48 0.59 -3.61
CA LYS A 75 27.92 0.85 -4.99
C LYS A 75 28.26 2.32 -5.24
N LEU A 76 27.54 3.26 -4.63
CA LEU A 76 27.89 4.68 -4.70
C LEU A 76 29.24 4.96 -4.03
N ILE A 77 29.49 4.37 -2.85
CA ILE A 77 30.76 4.50 -2.13
C ILE A 77 31.94 3.98 -2.96
N GLU A 78 31.79 2.84 -3.63
CA GLU A 78 32.83 2.27 -4.51
C GLU A 78 33.20 3.21 -5.66
N GLY A 79 32.24 3.97 -6.17
CA GLY A 79 32.42 4.93 -7.27
C GLY A 79 32.85 6.34 -6.86
N THR A 80 32.94 6.62 -5.55
CA THR A 80 33.28 7.93 -5.00
C THR A 80 34.65 7.91 -4.31
N HIS A 81 35.35 9.05 -4.31
CA HIS A 81 36.69 9.19 -3.74
C HIS A 81 36.78 10.36 -2.76
N ASP A 82 37.86 10.39 -1.97
CA ASP A 82 38.21 11.45 -1.02
C ASP A 82 37.12 11.71 0.05
N VAL A 83 36.99 12.96 0.51
CA VAL A 83 36.11 13.37 1.62
C VAL A 83 34.65 12.95 1.40
N GLU A 84 34.17 12.97 0.15
CA GLU A 84 32.79 12.56 -0.14
C GLU A 84 32.58 11.06 0.12
N LYS A 85 33.63 10.23 -0.04
CA LYS A 85 33.57 8.81 0.28
C LYS A 85 33.42 8.58 1.78
N GLU A 86 34.20 9.28 2.61
CA GLU A 86 34.11 9.19 4.07
C GLU A 86 32.71 9.58 4.56
N GLU A 87 32.15 10.66 4.02
CA GLU A 87 30.77 11.08 4.35
C GLU A 87 29.72 10.01 3.95
N LEU A 88 29.89 9.34 2.81
CA LEU A 88 28.99 8.26 2.40
C LEU A 88 29.13 7.00 3.27
N GLU A 89 30.34 6.68 3.74
CA GLU A 89 30.58 5.56 4.68
C GLU A 89 29.96 5.85 6.06
N GLU A 90 29.99 7.10 6.53
CA GLU A 90 29.26 7.53 7.73
C GLU A 90 27.74 7.40 7.55
N LEU A 91 27.21 7.83 6.41
CA LEU A 91 25.78 7.70 6.09
C LEU A 91 25.35 6.23 5.98
N TYR A 92 26.21 5.36 5.43
CA TYR A 92 25.96 3.93 5.39
C TYR A 92 25.82 3.37 6.80
N THR A 93 26.79 3.67 7.67
CA THR A 93 26.78 3.20 9.07
C THR A 93 25.55 3.69 9.81
N PHE A 94 25.20 4.97 9.64
CA PHE A 94 23.99 5.56 10.22
C PHE A 94 22.71 4.85 9.79
N TRP A 95 22.49 4.68 8.48
CA TRP A 95 21.28 4.04 7.98
C TRP A 95 21.23 2.53 8.19
N ALA A 96 22.38 1.87 8.36
CA ALA A 96 22.45 0.48 8.78
C ALA A 96 21.96 0.30 10.23
N ASP A 97 22.28 1.25 11.12
CA ASP A 97 21.78 1.23 12.51
C ASP A 97 20.32 1.68 12.64
N GLU A 98 19.89 2.67 11.85
CA GLU A 98 18.49 3.11 11.77
C GLU A 98 17.58 2.11 11.03
N ASN A 99 18.11 0.97 10.57
CA ASN A 99 17.29 -0.08 9.99
C ASN A 99 16.33 -0.67 11.03
N ASP A 100 15.05 -0.37 10.88
CA ASP A 100 14.07 -0.71 11.89
C ASP A 100 13.78 -2.21 12.05
N LYS A 101 14.07 -3.03 11.05
CA LYS A 101 14.04 -4.51 11.22
C LYS A 101 15.03 -4.94 12.29
N GLU A 102 16.26 -4.41 12.23
CA GLU A 102 17.30 -4.70 13.21
C GLU A 102 16.97 -4.08 14.57
N ARG A 103 16.41 -2.87 14.59
CA ARG A 103 15.95 -2.24 15.85
C ARG A 103 14.82 -3.02 16.51
N LEU A 104 13.84 -3.51 15.75
CA LEU A 104 12.74 -4.32 16.27
C LEU A 104 13.26 -5.63 16.87
N ARG A 105 14.21 -6.29 16.20
CA ARG A 105 14.85 -7.52 16.71
C ARG A 105 15.59 -7.31 18.02
N ARG A 106 16.16 -6.13 18.27
CA ARG A 106 16.81 -5.82 19.57
C ARG A 106 15.83 -5.97 20.74
N TYR A 107 14.56 -5.64 20.54
CA TYR A 107 13.50 -5.77 21.55
C TYR A 107 12.96 -7.19 21.76
N TYR A 108 13.30 -8.15 20.90
CA TYR A 108 12.85 -9.53 21.10
C TYR A 108 13.45 -10.11 22.38
N PRO A 109 12.63 -10.78 23.22
CA PRO A 109 13.17 -11.56 24.32
C PRO A 109 14.01 -12.74 23.78
N ASN A 110 14.94 -13.22 24.60
CA ASN A 110 15.99 -14.15 24.13
C ASN A 110 15.43 -15.46 23.58
N ASP A 111 14.34 -15.95 24.16
CA ASP A 111 13.61 -17.13 23.69
C ASP A 111 13.06 -16.94 22.27
N ILE A 112 12.49 -15.78 21.97
CA ILE A 112 11.99 -15.45 20.62
C ILE A 112 13.14 -15.30 19.63
N LYS A 113 14.28 -14.70 20.05
CA LYS A 113 15.48 -14.61 19.20
C LYS A 113 16.02 -15.99 18.81
N GLU A 114 15.98 -16.95 19.73
CA GLU A 114 16.40 -18.33 19.47
C GLU A 114 15.41 -19.07 18.55
N LEU A 115 14.11 -18.81 18.68
CA LEU A 115 13.05 -19.44 17.86
C LEU A 115 12.89 -18.81 16.46
N MET A 116 13.19 -17.52 16.33
CA MET A 116 13.09 -16.75 15.07
C MET A 116 14.42 -16.04 14.74
N PRO A 117 15.52 -16.79 14.54
CA PRO A 117 16.85 -16.19 14.34
C PRO A 117 17.00 -15.51 12.97
N TYR A 118 16.20 -15.91 11.98
CA TYR A 118 16.26 -15.41 10.60
C TYR A 118 14.86 -15.10 10.08
N ASP A 119 14.80 -14.38 8.95
CA ASP A 119 13.56 -14.01 8.27
C ASP A 119 13.60 -14.27 6.76
N ASP A 120 14.61 -14.99 6.27
CA ASP A 120 14.69 -15.47 4.89
C ASP A 120 13.83 -16.73 4.72
N PHE A 121 12.52 -16.54 4.65
CA PHE A 121 11.58 -17.64 4.44
C PHE A 121 11.64 -18.23 3.02
N GLU A 122 12.31 -17.57 2.08
CA GLU A 122 12.43 -18.03 0.69
C GLU A 122 13.56 -19.07 0.54
N ASN A 123 14.65 -18.92 1.30
CA ASN A 123 15.83 -19.78 1.18
C ASN A 123 16.12 -20.66 2.41
N ASP A 124 15.55 -20.34 3.58
CA ASP A 124 15.72 -21.15 4.80
C ASP A 124 14.45 -21.93 5.16
N TYR A 125 14.58 -22.90 6.08
CA TYR A 125 13.48 -23.74 6.58
C TYR A 125 13.42 -23.83 8.13
N TYR A 126 13.03 -22.73 8.76
CA TYR A 126 12.71 -22.60 10.18
C TYR A 126 11.22 -22.79 10.46
N THR A 127 10.90 -23.00 11.74
CA THR A 127 9.53 -23.24 12.22
C THR A 127 8.64 -22.02 12.08
N ALA A 128 9.19 -20.82 12.24
CA ALA A 128 8.45 -19.57 12.14
C ALA A 128 9.33 -18.43 11.61
N TYR A 129 8.69 -17.49 10.91
CA TYR A 129 9.34 -16.30 10.38
C TYR A 129 8.53 -15.05 10.70
N PRO A 130 9.18 -14.00 11.22
CA PRO A 130 8.54 -12.70 11.33
C PRO A 130 8.46 -12.06 9.94
N LEU A 131 7.31 -11.48 9.59
CA LEU A 131 7.21 -10.57 8.45
C LEU A 131 7.11 -9.14 8.97
N TYR A 132 8.12 -8.32 8.67
CA TYR A 132 8.24 -6.93 9.16
C TYR A 132 7.37 -5.92 8.40
N ARG A 133 6.34 -6.44 7.73
CA ARG A 133 5.43 -5.68 6.88
C ARG A 133 4.24 -5.21 7.71
N LEU A 134 3.93 -3.92 7.64
CA LEU A 134 2.56 -3.44 7.88
C LEU A 134 1.82 -3.40 6.54
N GLY A 135 0.50 -3.38 6.50
CA GLY A 135 -0.18 -3.55 5.22
C GLY A 135 -1.65 -3.80 5.37
N GLY A 136 -2.35 -3.80 4.24
CA GLY A 136 -3.79 -4.03 4.24
C GLY A 136 -4.62 -2.91 4.83
N ALA A 137 -4.13 -1.68 4.74
CA ALA A 137 -4.98 -0.52 4.94
C ALA A 137 -5.80 -0.26 3.67
N TYR A 138 -7.03 0.18 3.89
CA TYR A 138 -7.93 0.74 2.89
C TYR A 138 -8.31 2.14 3.37
N LEU A 139 -8.27 3.13 2.48
CA LEU A 139 -8.53 4.53 2.84
C LEU A 139 -10.00 4.86 2.64
N ASP A 140 -10.50 5.79 3.44
CA ASP A 140 -11.86 6.32 3.32
C ASP A 140 -11.95 7.34 2.17
N PHE A 141 -12.14 6.84 0.95
CA PHE A 141 -12.26 7.73 -0.22
C PHE A 141 -13.58 8.50 -0.26
N GLU A 142 -14.66 7.96 0.30
CA GLU A 142 -15.94 8.69 0.39
C GLU A 142 -15.76 9.98 1.18
N LYS A 143 -15.10 9.90 2.35
CA LYS A 143 -14.75 11.07 3.14
C LYS A 143 -13.83 12.03 2.39
N LEU A 144 -12.84 11.50 1.65
CA LEU A 144 -11.95 12.32 0.83
C LEU A 144 -12.73 13.08 -0.26
N PHE A 145 -13.73 12.46 -0.88
CA PHE A 145 -14.58 13.08 -1.89
C PHE A 145 -15.57 14.08 -1.30
N ASP A 146 -16.18 13.73 -0.16
CA ASP A 146 -17.17 14.56 0.53
C ASP A 146 -16.57 15.85 1.07
N LEU A 147 -15.33 15.81 1.54
CA LEU A 147 -14.68 16.94 2.18
C LEU A 147 -13.68 17.66 1.28
N GLY A 148 -13.06 16.95 0.34
CA GLY A 148 -11.85 17.41 -0.34
C GLY A 148 -10.69 17.62 0.65
N ILE A 149 -9.56 18.13 0.16
CA ILE A 149 -8.38 18.34 1.01
C ILE A 149 -8.65 19.43 2.06
N ASP A 150 -9.33 20.51 1.69
CA ASP A 150 -9.62 21.62 2.60
C ASP A 150 -10.64 21.26 3.68
N GLY A 151 -11.65 20.45 3.36
CA GLY A 151 -12.59 19.96 4.36
C GLY A 151 -11.94 19.03 5.38
N LEU A 152 -10.98 18.19 4.94
CA LEU A 152 -10.18 17.37 5.86
C LEU A 152 -9.30 18.22 6.78
N ILE A 153 -8.68 19.30 6.25
CA ILE A 153 -7.92 20.25 7.08
C ILE A 153 -8.84 20.92 8.11
N HIS A 154 -10.03 21.35 7.69
CA HIS A 154 -11.01 21.97 8.57
C HIS A 154 -11.48 21.02 9.68
N GLU A 155 -11.71 19.74 9.36
CA GLU A 155 -12.07 18.73 10.36
C GLU A 155 -10.97 18.55 11.41
N ILE A 156 -9.69 18.58 11.01
CA ILE A 156 -8.57 18.53 11.95
C ILE A 156 -8.53 19.79 12.83
N ASP A 157 -8.72 20.98 12.23
CA ASP A 157 -8.72 22.26 12.95
C ASP A 157 -9.86 22.40 13.96
N SER A 158 -10.95 21.63 13.79
CA SER A 158 -12.06 21.57 14.74
C SER A 158 -11.72 20.82 16.04
N GLN A 159 -10.55 20.19 16.12
CA GLN A 159 -10.11 19.37 17.25
C GLN A 159 -8.95 20.03 18.02
N PRO A 160 -8.78 19.73 19.32
CA PRO A 160 -7.60 20.16 20.07
C PRO A 160 -6.30 19.59 19.45
N LEU A 161 -5.48 20.48 18.88
CA LEU A 161 -4.30 20.08 18.11
C LEU A 161 -3.14 19.60 19.01
N ASN A 162 -2.89 18.29 19.01
CA ASN A 162 -1.65 17.68 19.50
C ASN A 162 -0.57 17.63 18.38
N SER A 163 0.62 17.10 18.66
CA SER A 163 1.71 17.00 17.66
C SER A 163 1.32 16.12 16.46
N PHE A 164 0.62 15.01 16.70
CA PHE A 164 0.13 14.12 15.66
C PHE A 164 -0.86 14.81 14.71
N LEU A 165 -1.91 15.46 15.24
CA LEU A 165 -2.91 16.17 14.42
C LEU A 165 -2.29 17.35 13.65
N ARG A 166 -1.30 18.04 14.23
CA ARG A 166 -0.52 19.07 13.51
C ARG A 166 0.23 18.48 12.33
N ALA A 167 0.85 17.31 12.50
CA ALA A 167 1.50 16.60 11.41
C ALA A 167 0.49 16.14 10.34
N CYS A 168 -0.67 15.57 10.72
CA CYS A 168 -1.73 15.21 9.77
C CYS A 168 -2.20 16.41 8.94
N LYS A 169 -2.46 17.55 9.59
CA LYS A 169 -2.80 18.80 8.89
C LYS A 169 -1.70 19.22 7.91
N LYS A 170 -0.45 19.18 8.37
CA LYS A 170 0.71 19.53 7.55
C LYS A 170 0.87 18.60 6.33
N SER A 171 0.62 17.30 6.47
CA SER A 171 0.60 16.35 5.36
C SER A 171 -0.44 16.72 4.29
N LEU A 172 -1.64 17.18 4.69
CA LEU A 172 -2.66 17.62 3.74
C LEU A 172 -2.27 18.92 3.03
N ILE A 173 -1.66 19.86 3.75
CA ILE A 173 -1.11 21.08 3.15
C ILE A 173 -0.04 20.72 2.11
N TYR A 174 0.88 19.81 2.47
CA TYR A 174 1.92 19.33 1.57
C TYR A 174 1.38 18.52 0.39
N LEU A 175 0.28 17.81 0.55
CA LEU A 175 -0.43 17.21 -0.57
C LEU A 175 -0.91 18.29 -1.55
N LYS A 176 -1.50 19.40 -1.08
CA LYS A 176 -1.86 20.53 -1.97
C LYS A 176 -0.63 21.09 -2.67
N GLU A 177 0.48 21.28 -1.95
CA GLU A 177 1.72 21.76 -2.55
C GLU A 177 2.28 20.80 -3.62
N LEU A 178 2.22 19.49 -3.40
CA LEU A 178 2.60 18.50 -4.41
C LEU A 178 1.68 18.57 -5.64
N ILE A 179 0.37 18.69 -5.44
CA ILE A 179 -0.59 18.83 -6.55
C ILE A 179 -0.29 20.11 -7.35
N LYS A 180 0.00 21.24 -6.69
CA LYS A 180 0.43 22.49 -7.35
C LYS A 180 1.67 22.28 -8.20
N LEU A 181 2.69 21.61 -7.66
CA LEU A 181 3.93 21.34 -8.40
C LEU A 181 3.68 20.47 -9.64
N TYR A 182 2.88 19.40 -9.53
CA TYR A 182 2.50 18.60 -10.69
C TYR A 182 1.62 19.38 -11.69
N ARG A 183 0.73 20.24 -11.21
CA ARG A 183 -0.08 21.13 -12.06
C ARG A 183 0.82 22.06 -12.87
N ASP A 184 1.78 22.69 -12.21
CA ASP A 184 2.75 23.59 -12.85
C ASP A 184 3.63 22.83 -13.86
N ASP A 185 4.12 21.64 -13.50
CA ASP A 185 4.89 20.76 -14.41
C ASP A 185 4.06 20.33 -15.63
N ALA A 186 2.73 20.27 -15.52
CA ALA A 186 1.82 19.84 -16.58
C ALA A 186 1.37 20.98 -17.52
N MET A 187 1.46 22.25 -17.11
CA MET A 187 0.79 23.37 -17.81
C MET A 187 1.07 23.41 -19.32
N ASP A 188 2.33 23.23 -19.71
CA ASP A 188 2.76 23.30 -21.11
C ASP A 188 2.80 21.92 -21.80
N ILE A 189 2.83 20.83 -21.03
CA ILE A 189 3.02 19.46 -21.54
C ILE A 189 1.68 18.75 -21.76
N ASN A 190 0.78 18.91 -20.79
CA ASN A 190 -0.52 18.25 -20.73
C ASN A 190 -1.55 19.19 -20.06
N PRO A 191 -2.11 20.15 -20.82
CA PRO A 191 -3.05 21.14 -20.29
C PRO A 191 -4.32 20.54 -19.68
N GLU A 192 -4.77 19.38 -20.18
CA GLU A 192 -5.96 18.70 -19.66
C GLU A 192 -5.70 18.15 -18.25
N LEU A 193 -4.54 17.53 -18.03
CA LEU A 193 -4.13 17.09 -16.70
C LEU A 193 -3.90 18.28 -15.77
N ALA A 194 -3.24 19.34 -16.25
CA ALA A 194 -3.05 20.57 -15.47
C ALA A 194 -4.39 21.17 -15.01
N TYR A 195 -5.39 21.19 -15.89
CA TYR A 195 -6.74 21.62 -15.55
C TYR A 195 -7.35 20.75 -14.43
N THR A 196 -7.34 19.42 -14.59
CA THR A 196 -7.84 18.52 -13.54
C THR A 196 -7.13 18.73 -12.20
N LEU A 197 -5.80 18.91 -12.19
CA LEU A 197 -5.05 19.17 -10.95
C LEU A 197 -5.35 20.53 -10.33
N ASN A 198 -5.65 21.53 -11.15
CA ASN A 198 -6.07 22.85 -10.70
C ASN A 198 -7.43 22.80 -9.99
N GLU A 199 -8.41 22.11 -10.58
CA GLU A 199 -9.75 21.94 -10.00
C GLU A 199 -9.68 21.27 -8.61
N LEU A 200 -8.83 20.24 -8.46
CA LEU A 200 -8.61 19.54 -7.18
C LEU A 200 -8.00 20.41 -6.07
N LEU A 201 -7.40 21.56 -6.39
CA LEU A 201 -6.87 22.51 -5.40
C LEU A 201 -7.94 23.45 -4.85
N GLU A 202 -8.97 23.72 -5.64
CA GLU A 202 -9.99 24.74 -5.38
C GLU A 202 -11.28 24.13 -4.84
N HIS A 203 -11.62 22.91 -5.26
CA HIS A 203 -12.87 22.28 -4.86
C HIS A 203 -12.77 20.75 -4.67
N ARG A 204 -13.84 20.20 -4.11
CA ARG A 204 -14.07 18.75 -4.01
C ARG A 204 -14.22 18.17 -5.42
N PRO A 205 -13.84 16.92 -5.68
CA PRO A 205 -14.02 16.32 -7.01
C PRO A 205 -15.49 16.38 -7.43
N GLN A 206 -15.75 16.83 -8.65
CA GLN A 206 -17.11 17.01 -9.21
C GLN A 206 -17.49 15.93 -10.22
N ASN A 207 -16.51 15.23 -10.79
CA ASN A 207 -16.70 14.19 -11.80
C ASN A 207 -15.76 13.00 -11.54
N MET A 208 -15.96 11.91 -12.29
CA MET A 208 -15.22 10.66 -12.10
C MET A 208 -13.71 10.83 -12.34
N LYS A 209 -13.31 11.65 -13.32
CA LYS A 209 -11.90 11.91 -13.63
C LYS A 209 -11.20 12.57 -12.45
N GLU A 210 -11.79 13.63 -11.90
CA GLU A 210 -11.27 14.31 -10.70
C GLU A 210 -11.24 13.38 -9.49
N ALA A 211 -12.30 12.59 -9.25
CA ALA A 211 -12.36 11.66 -8.13
C ALA A 211 -11.26 10.60 -8.19
N ILE A 212 -11.07 9.98 -9.36
CA ILE A 212 -10.02 8.98 -9.57
C ILE A 212 -8.63 9.63 -9.49
N GLN A 213 -8.43 10.82 -10.08
CA GLN A 213 -7.15 11.52 -10.02
C GLN A 213 -6.78 11.88 -8.57
N LEU A 214 -7.73 12.37 -7.76
CA LEU A 214 -7.52 12.67 -6.34
C LEU A 214 -7.21 11.40 -5.56
N MET A 215 -8.01 10.35 -5.72
CA MET A 215 -7.77 9.04 -5.12
C MET A 215 -6.37 8.52 -5.48
N TRP A 216 -5.97 8.65 -6.75
CA TRP A 216 -4.70 8.15 -7.25
C TRP A 216 -3.47 8.87 -6.69
N ILE A 217 -3.55 10.19 -6.52
CA ILE A 217 -2.50 10.96 -5.83
C ILE A 217 -2.51 10.58 -4.35
N TYR A 218 -3.68 10.46 -3.73
CA TYR A 218 -3.81 10.19 -2.30
C TYR A 218 -3.25 8.82 -1.90
N VAL A 219 -3.64 7.75 -2.60
CA VAL A 219 -3.02 6.40 -2.45
C VAL A 219 -1.57 6.39 -2.87
N GLY A 220 -1.20 7.32 -3.76
CA GLY A 220 0.17 7.46 -4.19
C GLY A 220 1.08 7.98 -3.09
N VAL A 221 0.72 9.11 -2.50
CA VAL A 221 1.51 9.73 -1.42
C VAL A 221 1.44 8.88 -0.16
N SER A 222 0.30 8.32 0.21
CA SER A 222 0.19 7.45 1.39
C SER A 222 0.86 6.08 1.22
N GLU A 223 1.36 5.79 0.01
CA GLU A 223 1.88 4.50 -0.42
C GLU A 223 0.95 3.31 -0.16
N ILE A 224 -0.36 3.56 -0.08
CA ILE A 224 -1.37 2.52 -0.01
C ILE A 224 -1.57 1.93 -1.41
N ARG A 225 -1.75 0.61 -1.45
CA ARG A 225 -1.86 -0.16 -2.70
C ARG A 225 -3.18 -0.91 -2.82
N ASN A 226 -4.19 -0.54 -2.04
CA ASN A 226 -5.54 -1.04 -2.18
C ASN A 226 -6.49 0.14 -2.37
N TYR A 227 -7.52 -0.06 -3.18
CA TYR A 227 -8.33 1.01 -3.74
C TYR A 227 -9.79 0.96 -3.29
N GLY A 228 -10.12 0.11 -2.31
CA GLY A 228 -11.45 0.09 -1.69
C GLY A 228 -12.55 -0.44 -2.58
N ARG A 229 -13.79 -0.10 -2.20
CA ARG A 229 -15.03 -0.49 -2.85
C ARG A 229 -15.37 0.49 -3.96
N MET A 230 -14.67 0.38 -5.08
CA MET A 230 -14.70 1.37 -6.16
C MET A 230 -16.10 1.59 -6.74
N ASP A 231 -16.93 0.54 -6.82
CA ASP A 231 -18.30 0.68 -7.32
C ASP A 231 -19.18 1.54 -6.44
N ASN A 232 -19.00 1.44 -5.12
CA ASN A 232 -19.65 2.29 -4.14
C ASN A 232 -19.12 3.73 -4.22
N GLN A 233 -17.79 3.87 -4.22
CA GLN A 233 -17.05 5.13 -4.20
C GLN A 233 -17.28 6.02 -5.42
N LEU A 234 -17.46 5.41 -6.59
CA LEU A 234 -17.63 6.12 -7.85
C LEU A 234 -19.09 6.22 -8.30
N ALA A 235 -20.04 5.56 -7.63
CA ALA A 235 -21.46 5.57 -8.02
C ALA A 235 -22.01 6.99 -8.20
N ARG A 236 -21.71 7.89 -7.25
CA ARG A 236 -22.17 9.29 -7.28
C ARG A 236 -21.67 10.09 -8.48
N PHE A 237 -20.56 9.68 -9.10
CA PHE A 237 -19.93 10.35 -10.26
C PHE A 237 -20.30 9.70 -11.59
N LEU A 238 -21.19 8.71 -11.59
CA LEU A 238 -21.69 8.12 -12.83
C LEU A 238 -22.78 9.02 -13.43
N ASP A 239 -22.41 9.69 -14.52
CA ASP A 239 -23.30 10.48 -15.37
C ASP A 239 -23.44 9.88 -16.77
N ASP A 240 -22.32 9.44 -17.36
CA ASP A 240 -22.26 8.79 -18.68
C ASP A 240 -21.44 7.49 -18.59
N GLU A 241 -22.00 6.40 -19.12
CA GLU A 241 -21.37 5.07 -19.03
C GLU A 241 -20.11 4.95 -19.90
N GLN A 242 -20.03 5.70 -21.02
CA GLN A 242 -18.87 5.67 -21.92
C GLN A 242 -17.70 6.45 -21.32
N ASP A 243 -17.97 7.59 -20.70
CA ASP A 243 -16.98 8.34 -19.92
C ASP A 243 -16.52 7.53 -18.70
N ALA A 244 -17.43 6.88 -17.98
CA ALA A 244 -17.08 5.99 -16.88
C ALA A 244 -16.18 4.83 -17.33
N TYR A 245 -16.50 4.20 -18.47
CA TYR A 245 -15.66 3.17 -19.07
C TYR A 245 -14.25 3.69 -19.35
N LYS A 246 -14.12 4.87 -19.98
CA LYS A 246 -12.81 5.48 -20.29
C LYS A 246 -12.01 5.74 -19.01
N ASN A 247 -12.62 6.37 -18.01
CA ASN A 247 -11.98 6.69 -16.74
C ASN A 247 -11.50 5.42 -16.01
N ILE A 248 -12.34 4.39 -15.92
CA ILE A 248 -11.98 3.12 -15.26
C ILE A 248 -10.89 2.37 -16.05
N ALA A 249 -10.96 2.37 -17.38
CA ALA A 249 -9.94 1.77 -18.24
C ALA A 249 -8.56 2.41 -18.07
N GLU A 250 -8.50 3.74 -18.11
CA GLU A 250 -7.24 4.47 -17.86
C GLU A 250 -6.74 4.27 -16.42
N TYR A 251 -7.66 4.17 -15.46
CA TYR A 251 -7.30 3.89 -14.08
C TYR A 251 -6.65 2.52 -13.92
N PHE A 252 -7.20 1.49 -14.55
CA PHE A 252 -6.64 0.13 -14.49
C PHE A 252 -5.25 0.08 -15.14
N LYS A 253 -5.03 0.82 -16.23
CA LYS A 253 -3.71 0.93 -16.88
C LYS A 253 -2.67 1.54 -15.94
N VAL A 254 -2.98 2.65 -15.25
CA VAL A 254 -2.01 3.26 -14.32
C VAL A 254 -1.81 2.41 -13.06
N ILE A 255 -2.81 1.66 -12.59
CA ILE A 255 -2.62 0.64 -11.55
C ILE A 255 -1.62 -0.41 -12.04
N ARG A 256 -1.81 -0.96 -13.24
CA ARG A 256 -0.93 -1.99 -13.80
C ARG A 256 0.52 -1.52 -13.96
N GLN A 257 0.74 -0.24 -14.26
CA GLN A 257 2.09 0.34 -14.32
C GLN A 257 2.82 0.30 -12.97
N ARG A 258 2.11 0.25 -11.83
CA ARG A 258 2.74 0.06 -10.51
C ARG A 258 3.39 -1.31 -10.35
N ASN A 259 3.00 -2.29 -11.17
CA ASN A 259 3.54 -3.65 -11.20
C ASN A 259 3.61 -4.27 -9.80
N THR A 260 2.47 -4.33 -9.12
CA THR A 260 2.36 -4.85 -7.76
C THR A 260 2.10 -6.34 -7.74
N ILE A 261 2.93 -7.07 -6.98
CA ILE A 261 2.85 -8.54 -6.94
C ILE A 261 1.74 -9.00 -5.96
N TYR A 262 1.64 -8.38 -4.79
CA TYR A 262 0.83 -8.89 -3.66
C TYR A 262 -0.33 -7.96 -3.23
N ASN A 263 -0.53 -6.83 -3.90
CA ASN A 263 -1.60 -5.86 -3.59
C ASN A 263 -2.24 -5.38 -4.90
N GLY A 264 -2.97 -4.26 -4.86
CA GLY A 264 -3.59 -3.66 -6.04
C GLY A 264 -5.09 -3.96 -6.13
N ARG A 265 -5.76 -4.21 -4.99
CA ARG A 265 -7.14 -4.67 -4.98
C ARG A 265 -8.15 -3.55 -5.23
N ILE A 266 -9.08 -3.82 -6.13
CA ILE A 266 -10.35 -3.09 -6.27
C ILE A 266 -11.47 -4.06 -5.92
N ILE A 267 -12.35 -3.63 -5.02
CA ILE A 267 -13.51 -4.40 -4.58
C ILE A 267 -14.75 -3.84 -5.29
N LEU A 268 -15.58 -4.76 -5.80
CA LEU A 268 -16.87 -4.50 -6.40
C LEU A 268 -17.95 -5.32 -5.67
N GLY A 269 -19.19 -4.88 -5.75
CA GLY A 269 -20.33 -5.64 -5.28
C GLY A 269 -20.44 -5.74 -3.76
N GLY A 270 -21.26 -6.68 -3.31
CA GLY A 270 -21.47 -7.02 -1.92
C GLY A 270 -22.53 -6.17 -1.21
N GLU A 271 -22.84 -6.55 0.02
CA GLU A 271 -23.76 -5.84 0.91
C GLU A 271 -23.19 -4.49 1.38
N GLY A 272 -24.06 -3.56 1.78
CA GLY A 272 -23.66 -2.24 2.31
C GLY A 272 -23.37 -1.17 1.26
N ARG A 273 -23.63 -1.46 -0.03
CA ARG A 273 -23.53 -0.45 -1.09
C ARG A 273 -24.69 0.54 -1.04
N HIS A 274 -24.43 1.78 -1.42
CA HIS A 274 -25.44 2.81 -1.65
C HIS A 274 -25.58 3.09 -3.15
N ASP A 275 -26.66 3.77 -3.54
CA ASP A 275 -27.03 4.00 -4.95
C ASP A 275 -26.88 2.72 -5.80
N LEU A 276 -27.67 1.69 -5.47
CA LEU A 276 -27.53 0.36 -6.06
C LEU A 276 -27.62 0.36 -7.59
N GLU A 277 -28.40 1.28 -8.18
CA GLU A 277 -28.49 1.38 -9.63
C GLU A 277 -27.15 1.80 -10.23
N LYS A 278 -26.57 2.91 -9.76
CA LYS A 278 -25.28 3.39 -10.26
C LYS A 278 -24.13 2.47 -9.88
N ALA A 279 -24.12 1.92 -8.66
CA ALA A 279 -23.11 0.96 -8.21
C ALA A 279 -23.13 -0.33 -9.06
N ASN A 280 -24.30 -0.85 -9.42
CA ASN A 280 -24.42 -2.00 -10.31
C ASN A 280 -23.92 -1.72 -11.73
N LYS A 281 -24.15 -0.51 -12.24
CA LYS A 281 -23.59 -0.04 -13.52
C LYS A 281 -22.06 0.04 -13.47
N ILE A 282 -21.49 0.68 -12.44
CA ILE A 282 -20.03 0.73 -12.27
C ILE A 282 -19.42 -0.67 -12.15
N CYS A 283 -20.06 -1.58 -11.40
CA CYS A 283 -19.62 -2.96 -11.29
C CYS A 283 -19.56 -3.64 -12.67
N SER A 284 -20.60 -3.49 -13.50
CA SER A 284 -20.65 -4.06 -14.84
C SER A 284 -19.60 -3.44 -15.78
N ILE A 285 -19.41 -2.12 -15.72
CA ILE A 285 -18.40 -1.40 -16.50
C ILE A 285 -16.99 -1.87 -16.10
N ALA A 286 -16.69 -1.98 -14.80
CA ALA A 286 -15.38 -2.42 -14.33
C ALA A 286 -15.06 -3.87 -14.74
N LEU A 287 -16.04 -4.78 -14.69
CA LEU A 287 -15.90 -6.14 -15.21
C LEU A 287 -15.65 -6.16 -16.71
N LYS A 288 -16.38 -5.34 -17.48
CA LYS A 288 -16.18 -5.19 -18.91
C LYS A 288 -14.79 -4.64 -19.23
N VAL A 289 -14.32 -3.62 -18.52
CA VAL A 289 -12.96 -3.05 -18.69
C VAL A 289 -11.90 -4.11 -18.43
N MET A 290 -12.04 -4.91 -17.36
CA MET A 290 -11.11 -6.00 -17.07
C MET A 290 -11.08 -7.02 -18.21
N LYS A 291 -12.26 -7.45 -18.66
CA LYS A 291 -12.43 -8.36 -19.80
C LYS A 291 -11.82 -7.81 -21.09
N ASP A 292 -11.98 -6.53 -21.37
CA ASP A 292 -11.49 -5.93 -22.62
C ASP A 292 -9.96 -5.75 -22.59
N LEU A 293 -9.39 -5.37 -21.43
CA LEU A 293 -7.95 -5.06 -21.33
C LEU A 293 -7.06 -6.26 -20.95
N HIS A 294 -7.61 -7.34 -20.37
CA HIS A 294 -6.87 -8.53 -19.94
C HIS A 294 -5.64 -8.20 -19.05
N LEU A 295 -5.77 -7.19 -18.18
CA LEU A 295 -4.67 -6.78 -17.32
C LEU A 295 -4.51 -7.72 -16.12
N THR A 296 -3.27 -7.91 -15.68
CA THR A 296 -2.96 -8.68 -14.46
C THR A 296 -3.13 -7.85 -13.18
N GLU A 297 -3.47 -6.56 -13.30
CA GLU A 297 -3.80 -5.64 -12.22
C GLU A 297 -4.80 -4.60 -12.76
N PRO A 298 -5.73 -4.07 -11.94
CA PRO A 298 -5.92 -4.35 -10.51
C PRO A 298 -6.33 -5.79 -10.23
N GLN A 299 -6.12 -6.23 -9.00
CA GLN A 299 -6.67 -7.49 -8.50
C GLN A 299 -8.17 -7.33 -8.25
N LEU A 300 -8.94 -7.28 -9.34
CA LEU A 300 -10.37 -7.02 -9.30
C LEU A 300 -11.06 -8.13 -8.51
N THR A 301 -11.97 -7.76 -7.62
CA THR A 301 -12.62 -8.69 -6.71
C THR A 301 -14.11 -8.37 -6.67
N LEU A 302 -14.94 -9.37 -6.95
CA LEU A 302 -16.39 -9.29 -6.80
C LEU A 302 -16.79 -9.96 -5.48
N ARG A 303 -17.30 -9.14 -4.56
CA ARG A 303 -18.13 -9.62 -3.45
C ARG A 303 -19.53 -9.87 -4.00
N TRP A 304 -19.97 -11.11 -4.00
CA TRP A 304 -21.30 -11.49 -4.44
C TRP A 304 -22.25 -11.59 -3.25
N SER A 305 -23.38 -10.90 -3.34
CA SER A 305 -24.50 -11.05 -2.42
C SER A 305 -25.77 -11.41 -3.19
N LYS A 306 -26.70 -12.09 -2.52
CA LYS A 306 -27.96 -12.58 -3.10
C LYS A 306 -28.89 -11.49 -3.65
N ASP A 307 -28.69 -10.25 -3.22
CA ASP A 307 -29.54 -9.11 -3.61
C ASP A 307 -28.97 -8.38 -4.84
N MET A 308 -27.84 -8.85 -5.38
CA MET A 308 -27.27 -8.34 -6.63
C MET A 308 -27.97 -8.95 -7.85
N PRO A 309 -28.12 -8.20 -8.96
CA PRO A 309 -28.64 -8.74 -10.21
C PRO A 309 -27.75 -9.87 -10.74
N ASP A 310 -28.37 -10.99 -11.14
CA ASP A 310 -27.68 -12.17 -11.71
C ASP A 310 -26.75 -11.80 -12.88
N SER A 311 -27.13 -10.80 -13.68
CA SER A 311 -26.32 -10.30 -14.79
C SER A 311 -24.92 -9.82 -14.39
N ILE A 312 -24.72 -9.35 -13.15
CA ILE A 312 -23.38 -8.99 -12.66
C ILE A 312 -22.53 -10.23 -12.41
N PHE A 313 -23.13 -11.29 -11.87
CA PHE A 313 -22.43 -12.56 -11.71
C PHE A 313 -22.10 -13.16 -13.07
N ASP A 314 -23.04 -13.14 -14.00
CA ASP A 314 -22.81 -13.59 -15.38
C ASP A 314 -21.66 -12.80 -16.02
N ASN A 315 -21.63 -11.47 -15.91
CA ASN A 315 -20.52 -10.63 -16.38
C ASN A 315 -19.16 -11.02 -15.76
N ALA A 316 -19.15 -11.44 -14.48
CA ALA A 316 -17.94 -11.88 -13.81
C ALA A 316 -17.45 -13.23 -14.32
N ILE A 317 -18.36 -14.18 -14.55
CA ILE A 317 -18.04 -15.47 -15.18
C ILE A 317 -17.54 -15.25 -16.61
N ASP A 318 -18.24 -14.42 -17.39
CA ASP A 318 -17.85 -14.01 -18.74
C ASP A 318 -16.45 -13.39 -18.85
N CYS A 319 -16.02 -12.69 -17.80
CA CYS A 319 -14.68 -12.11 -17.71
C CYS A 319 -13.63 -13.20 -17.46
N ILE A 320 -13.92 -14.16 -16.57
CA ILE A 320 -13.03 -15.30 -16.28
C ILE A 320 -12.93 -16.22 -17.51
N GLU A 321 -14.05 -16.53 -18.16
CA GLU A 321 -14.10 -17.37 -19.37
C GLU A 321 -13.31 -16.78 -20.53
N SER A 322 -13.14 -15.45 -20.59
CA SER A 322 -12.30 -14.81 -21.62
C SER A 322 -10.80 -15.02 -21.40
N GLY A 323 -10.39 -15.63 -20.27
CA GLY A 323 -9.01 -15.87 -19.92
C GLY A 323 -8.41 -14.82 -18.97
N CYS A 324 -9.23 -13.95 -18.38
CA CYS A 324 -8.76 -13.01 -17.36
C CYS A 324 -8.50 -13.74 -16.02
N SER A 325 -7.46 -13.34 -15.30
CA SER A 325 -7.18 -13.85 -13.94
C SER A 325 -8.18 -13.35 -12.88
N TYR A 326 -9.00 -12.35 -13.22
CA TYR A 326 -9.92 -11.64 -12.33
C TYR A 326 -11.29 -11.48 -13.02
N PRO A 327 -12.39 -11.28 -12.26
CA PRO A 327 -12.44 -11.03 -10.81
C PRO A 327 -12.21 -12.27 -9.92
N LEU A 328 -11.67 -12.06 -8.71
CA LEU A 328 -11.83 -13.04 -7.63
C LEU A 328 -13.27 -12.99 -7.10
N LEU A 329 -13.86 -14.13 -6.78
CA LEU A 329 -15.24 -14.23 -6.32
C LEU A 329 -15.30 -14.52 -4.81
N TYR A 330 -16.04 -13.71 -4.07
CA TYR A 330 -16.25 -13.86 -2.62
C TYR A 330 -17.74 -13.94 -2.29
N ASN A 331 -18.14 -14.87 -1.44
CA ASN A 331 -19.54 -15.06 -1.05
C ASN A 331 -19.84 -14.31 0.25
N ASP A 332 -20.59 -13.21 0.17
CA ASP A 332 -20.94 -12.38 1.32
C ASP A 332 -21.74 -13.15 2.39
N THR A 333 -22.61 -14.09 2.00
CA THR A 333 -23.42 -14.87 2.95
C THR A 333 -22.53 -15.68 3.91
N VAL A 334 -21.42 -16.23 3.40
CA VAL A 334 -20.46 -16.99 4.20
C VAL A 334 -19.49 -16.06 4.92
N ASN A 335 -18.91 -15.10 4.19
CA ASN A 335 -17.83 -14.28 4.70
C ASN A 335 -18.31 -13.30 5.78
N ILE A 336 -19.44 -12.60 5.59
CA ILE A 336 -19.92 -11.64 6.59
C ILE A 336 -20.18 -12.35 7.93
N LYS A 337 -20.78 -13.55 7.89
CA LYS A 337 -20.98 -14.37 9.09
C LYS A 337 -19.65 -14.70 9.77
N ASN A 338 -18.69 -15.24 9.01
CA ASN A 338 -17.40 -15.65 9.56
C ASN A 338 -16.60 -14.46 10.11
N ILE A 339 -16.63 -13.30 9.45
CA ILE A 339 -15.94 -12.09 9.90
C ILE A 339 -16.54 -11.54 11.18
N LYS A 340 -17.88 -11.49 11.26
CA LYS A 340 -18.59 -11.12 12.48
C LYS A 340 -18.13 -11.97 13.67
N GLU A 341 -18.01 -13.28 13.48
CA GLU A 341 -17.60 -14.23 14.51
C GLU A 341 -16.10 -14.14 14.82
N SER A 342 -15.23 -14.12 13.80
CA SER A 342 -13.77 -14.17 13.98
C SER A 342 -13.17 -12.87 14.52
N MET A 343 -13.71 -11.72 14.10
CA MET A 343 -13.27 -10.40 14.56
C MET A 343 -14.08 -9.89 15.76
N ASN A 344 -15.13 -10.62 16.17
CA ASN A 344 -16.05 -10.24 17.25
C ASN A 344 -16.62 -8.82 17.09
N VAL A 345 -17.18 -8.54 15.91
CA VAL A 345 -17.79 -7.25 15.56
C VAL A 345 -19.29 -7.39 15.29
N SER A 346 -20.00 -6.28 15.15
CA SER A 346 -21.41 -6.31 14.75
C SER A 346 -21.57 -6.77 13.29
N TYR A 347 -22.77 -7.23 12.92
CA TYR A 347 -23.06 -7.53 11.50
C TYR A 347 -22.82 -6.30 10.61
N LYS A 348 -23.23 -5.12 11.09
CA LYS A 348 -23.05 -3.85 10.36
C LYS A 348 -21.58 -3.56 10.06
N GLU A 349 -20.69 -3.81 11.01
CA GLU A 349 -19.24 -3.66 10.79
C GLU A 349 -18.68 -4.76 9.90
N ALA A 350 -19.14 -6.01 10.06
CA ALA A 350 -18.70 -7.14 9.24
C ALA A 350 -19.07 -6.99 7.75
N VAL A 351 -20.15 -6.27 7.42
CA VAL A 351 -20.54 -5.94 6.03
C VAL A 351 -19.44 -5.15 5.30
N ASP A 352 -18.62 -4.39 6.02
CA ASP A 352 -17.51 -3.61 5.46
C ASP A 352 -16.23 -4.44 5.26
N TYR A 353 -16.29 -5.76 5.38
CA TYR A 353 -15.12 -6.60 5.13
C TYR A 353 -14.61 -6.43 3.68
N VAL A 354 -13.29 -6.39 3.53
CA VAL A 354 -12.63 -6.43 2.23
C VAL A 354 -11.51 -7.47 2.30
N PRO A 355 -11.40 -8.35 1.29
CA PRO A 355 -10.30 -9.29 1.22
C PRO A 355 -9.00 -8.56 0.91
N LEU A 356 -7.92 -9.03 1.51
CA LEU A 356 -6.55 -8.58 1.35
C LEU A 356 -5.70 -9.69 0.70
N GLY A 357 -4.66 -9.28 -0.05
CA GLY A 357 -3.50 -10.10 -0.40
C GLY A 357 -3.75 -11.60 -0.57
N CYS A 358 -3.22 -12.41 0.34
CA CYS A 358 -3.14 -13.86 0.28
C CYS A 358 -4.40 -14.57 0.81
N GLY A 359 -5.48 -13.84 1.07
CA GLY A 359 -6.75 -14.35 1.60
C GLY A 359 -7.09 -13.84 3.00
N GLU A 360 -6.35 -12.86 3.52
CA GLU A 360 -6.71 -12.19 4.77
C GLU A 360 -7.96 -11.31 4.59
N TYR A 361 -8.60 -10.92 5.68
CA TYR A 361 -9.71 -9.99 5.67
C TYR A 361 -9.42 -8.82 6.59
N VAL A 362 -9.85 -7.64 6.17
CA VAL A 362 -9.83 -6.42 6.98
C VAL A 362 -11.19 -5.73 6.87
N LEU A 363 -11.52 -4.91 7.85
CA LEU A 363 -12.65 -3.98 7.78
C LEU A 363 -12.20 -2.71 7.06
N ASP A 364 -12.90 -2.38 5.97
CA ASP A 364 -12.64 -1.20 5.14
C ASP A 364 -12.53 0.06 6.03
N HIS A 365 -11.51 0.89 5.78
CA HIS A 365 -11.16 2.12 6.51
C HIS A 365 -11.11 2.08 8.05
N LYS A 366 -11.23 0.89 8.67
CA LYS A 366 -11.35 0.71 10.13
C LYS A 366 -10.25 -0.15 10.73
N SER A 367 -9.50 -0.88 9.91
CA SER A 367 -8.49 -1.82 10.39
C SER A 367 -7.29 -1.90 9.45
N ILE A 368 -6.21 -2.49 9.95
CA ILE A 368 -4.95 -2.74 9.24
C ILE A 368 -4.68 -4.23 9.37
N GLY A 369 -4.35 -4.90 8.25
CA GLY A 369 -4.28 -6.36 8.18
C GLY A 369 -3.00 -7.00 8.73
N SER A 370 -1.92 -6.25 8.83
CA SER A 370 -0.61 -6.74 9.31
C SER A 370 -0.26 -6.16 10.70
N PRO A 371 0.70 -6.73 11.46
CA PRO A 371 1.81 -7.60 11.04
C PRO A 371 1.40 -9.03 10.67
N ASN A 372 2.10 -9.60 9.69
CA ASN A 372 1.93 -10.99 9.26
C ASN A 372 3.07 -11.86 9.82
N GLY A 373 2.87 -13.17 9.85
CA GLY A 373 3.90 -14.14 10.20
C GLY A 373 3.69 -15.43 9.43
N ILE A 374 4.77 -16.20 9.26
CA ILE A 374 4.71 -17.50 8.60
C ILE A 374 5.01 -18.57 9.64
N ILE A 375 4.19 -19.62 9.67
CA ILE A 375 4.46 -20.83 10.44
C ILE A 375 4.61 -21.98 9.47
N ASN A 376 5.78 -22.63 9.48
CA ASN A 376 6.03 -23.82 8.70
C ASN A 376 5.54 -25.06 9.47
N LEU A 377 4.29 -25.43 9.24
CA LEU A 377 3.65 -26.57 9.92
C LEU A 377 4.40 -27.90 9.71
N ALA A 378 5.09 -28.07 8.57
CA ALA A 378 5.90 -29.26 8.33
C ALA A 378 7.13 -29.32 9.25
N LYS A 379 7.81 -28.18 9.46
CA LYS A 379 8.91 -28.08 10.44
C LYS A 379 8.44 -28.22 11.88
N VAL A 380 7.24 -27.72 12.22
CA VAL A 380 6.62 -27.98 13.52
C VAL A 380 6.43 -29.49 13.74
N LEU A 381 5.88 -30.18 12.74
CA LEU A 381 5.68 -31.63 12.80
C LEU A 381 7.00 -32.40 12.92
N GLU A 382 8.03 -32.01 12.16
CA GLU A 382 9.36 -32.61 12.24
C GLU A 382 9.95 -32.49 13.65
N GLY A 383 9.87 -31.29 14.26
CA GLY A 383 10.33 -31.08 15.63
C GLY A 383 9.57 -31.96 16.62
N LEU A 384 8.26 -32.13 16.44
CA LEU A 384 7.43 -32.98 17.32
C LEU A 384 7.86 -34.45 17.29
N VAL A 385 8.19 -34.99 16.11
CA VAL A 385 8.57 -36.41 15.97
C VAL A 385 10.03 -36.70 16.32
N ASN A 386 10.86 -35.66 16.44
CA ASN A 386 12.30 -35.77 16.68
C ASN A 386 12.73 -35.18 18.05
N ASP A 387 11.88 -35.26 19.08
CA ASP A 387 12.15 -34.76 20.43
C ASP A 387 12.60 -33.28 20.47
N GLY A 388 11.96 -32.44 19.67
CA GLY A 388 12.28 -31.01 19.55
C GLY A 388 13.47 -30.68 18.64
N LYS A 389 14.04 -31.67 17.92
CA LYS A 389 15.16 -31.45 16.99
C LYS A 389 14.67 -31.28 15.57
N CYS A 390 14.98 -30.13 14.98
CA CYS A 390 14.76 -29.84 13.57
C CYS A 390 16.09 -29.94 12.81
N MET A 391 16.10 -30.59 11.65
CA MET A 391 17.20 -30.49 10.70
C MET A 391 17.16 -29.12 10.02
N ASN A 392 18.17 -28.27 10.26
CA ASN A 392 18.27 -27.01 9.55
C ASN A 392 18.91 -27.27 8.18
N LEU A 393 18.09 -27.18 7.14
CA LEU A 393 18.58 -27.15 5.76
C LEU A 393 18.71 -25.68 5.38
N VAL A 394 19.93 -25.17 5.34
CA VAL A 394 20.24 -23.92 4.63
C VAL A 394 20.73 -24.34 3.25
N VAL A 395 20.04 -23.91 2.19
CA VAL A 395 20.49 -24.16 0.82
C VAL A 395 21.76 -23.33 0.58
N GLY A 396 22.93 -23.98 0.62
CA GLY A 396 24.23 -23.34 0.39
C GLY A 396 25.18 -23.22 1.59
N ALA A 397 24.78 -23.63 2.80
CA ALA A 397 25.67 -23.55 3.97
C ALA A 397 26.74 -24.65 3.99
N THR A 398 27.99 -24.24 4.19
CA THR A 398 29.13 -25.13 4.42
C THR A 398 29.13 -25.62 5.87
N GLY A 399 28.55 -26.79 6.12
CA GLY A 399 28.90 -27.75 7.19
C GLY A 399 28.75 -27.38 8.67
N LYS A 400 28.92 -26.12 9.10
CA LYS A 400 29.02 -25.74 10.53
C LYS A 400 27.73 -25.24 11.18
N ASP A 401 26.73 -24.80 10.42
CA ASP A 401 25.48 -24.21 10.96
C ASP A 401 24.31 -25.20 11.11
N ARG A 402 24.57 -26.51 11.03
CA ARG A 402 23.52 -27.54 10.88
C ARG A 402 22.77 -27.94 12.16
N ASN A 403 23.21 -27.50 13.34
CA ASN A 403 22.66 -27.95 14.62
C ASN A 403 22.29 -26.78 15.54
N ASN A 404 21.10 -26.20 15.37
CA ASN A 404 20.45 -25.44 16.45
C ASN A 404 19.33 -26.28 17.05
N THR A 405 19.47 -26.61 18.34
CA THR A 405 18.42 -27.21 19.16
C THR A 405 17.38 -26.17 19.52
N ILE A 406 16.10 -26.45 19.27
CA ILE A 406 14.99 -25.66 19.84
C ILE A 406 14.98 -25.96 21.34
N GLY A 407 15.07 -24.91 22.17
CA GLY A 407 15.15 -25.00 23.62
C GLY A 407 14.04 -25.86 24.21
N GLY A 408 14.42 -27.02 24.77
CA GLY A 408 13.51 -27.90 25.48
C GLY A 408 13.16 -27.32 26.85
N HIS A 409 11.93 -26.86 27.03
CA HIS A 409 11.36 -26.75 28.38
C HIS A 409 11.09 -28.17 28.90
N LYS A 410 11.86 -28.57 29.93
CA LYS A 410 11.52 -29.73 30.76
C LYS A 410 10.22 -29.43 31.52
N ALA A 411 9.31 -30.41 31.47
CA ALA A 411 8.05 -30.46 32.21
C ALA A 411 8.24 -30.37 33.72
#